data_AF-A0A7S7AJU9-F1
#
_entry.id   AF-A0A7S7AJU9-F1
#
_cell.length_a   1.000
_cell.length_b   1.000
_cell.length_c   1.000
_cell.angle_alpha   90.00
_cell.angle_beta   90.00
_cell.angle_gamma   90.00
#
_symmetry.space_group_name_H-M   'P 1'
#
loop_
_entity.id
_entity.type
_entity.pdbx_description
1 polymer ?
#
loop_
_entity_poly.entity_id
_entity_poly.type
_entity_poly.pdbx_seq_one_letter_code
_entity_poly.pdbx_strand_id
1 'polypeptide(L)'
;MHLPAIYTLPFILIISSLSACQTISKTSSTVSDKVMGMLGKEKAPEIDKKGTVDISKSTQQQLETLLTNMPKNQWVYIENDQQGTSTLKNKSADNFTLSLKLNCKISTQRPTFSISNADGQEILKAHDTNVGQIQILLDNKNFGNPFETAHQQKFQSFKTAVAQAKVIKVFNSSKLYTFQNNKAELLSKAVSCRDSL
;
A
#
# COMPACT_ATOMS: atom_id res chain seq x y z
N MET A 1 23.40 43.29 55.54
CA MET A 1 22.00 43.25 56.01
C MET A 1 21.44 41.89 55.64
N HIS A 2 21.58 40.87 56.49
CA HIS A 2 20.59 40.40 57.50
C HIS A 2 19.35 39.69 56.91
N LEU A 3 19.50 38.36 56.67
CA LEU A 3 18.81 37.20 57.32
C LEU A 3 17.24 37.09 57.31
N PRO A 4 16.65 35.90 57.55
CA PRO A 4 15.94 35.08 56.55
C PRO A 4 14.48 34.75 56.96
N ALA A 5 13.80 33.83 56.25
CA ALA A 5 12.67 33.09 56.83
C ALA A 5 12.62 31.62 56.34
N ILE A 6 12.84 30.72 57.29
CA ILE A 6 12.61 29.27 57.26
C ILE A 6 11.22 29.05 57.88
N TYR A 7 10.38 28.16 57.33
CA TYR A 7 9.41 27.42 58.16
C TYR A 7 9.17 26.01 57.64
N THR A 8 9.31 25.07 58.59
CA THR A 8 9.19 23.62 58.54
C THR A 8 7.79 23.13 58.91
N LEU A 9 7.32 22.05 58.26
CA LEU A 9 6.45 20.91 58.70
C LEU A 9 5.13 21.17 59.51
N PRO A 10 4.06 20.32 59.42
CA PRO A 10 4.17 18.87 59.65
C PRO A 10 3.25 17.92 58.86
N PHE A 11 3.60 16.64 59.06
CA PHE A 11 3.00 15.37 58.66
C PHE A 11 1.79 15.03 59.55
N ILE A 12 0.65 14.58 59.01
CA ILE A 12 -0.36 13.78 59.74
C ILE A 12 -0.87 12.66 58.84
N LEU A 13 -0.86 11.45 59.42
CA LEU A 13 -1.10 10.13 58.85
C LEU A 13 -2.25 9.52 59.67
N ILE A 14 -3.43 9.22 59.09
CA ILE A 14 -4.45 8.36 59.75
C ILE A 14 -5.20 7.46 58.73
N ILE A 15 -4.73 6.21 58.62
CA ILE A 15 -5.41 4.89 58.70
C ILE A 15 -6.97 4.91 58.63
N SER A 16 -7.66 4.06 57.85
CA SER A 16 -8.21 2.76 58.33
C SER A 16 -9.05 2.04 57.26
N SER A 17 -8.66 0.79 56.97
CA SER A 17 -9.44 -0.44 56.77
C SER A 17 -10.90 -0.39 56.27
N LEU A 18 -11.15 -1.19 55.23
CA LEU A 18 -12.24 -2.17 55.23
C LEU A 18 -11.84 -3.39 54.39
N SER A 19 -11.50 -4.47 55.10
CA SER A 19 -11.50 -5.83 54.57
C SER A 19 -12.92 -6.36 54.64
N ALA A 20 -13.45 -6.83 53.52
CA ALA A 20 -14.56 -7.77 53.52
C ALA A 20 -14.23 -8.89 52.52
N CYS A 21 -13.89 -10.05 53.05
CA CYS A 21 -13.96 -11.32 52.33
C CYS A 21 -15.44 -11.64 52.07
N GLN A 22 -15.80 -11.98 50.84
CA GLN A 22 -16.84 -12.97 50.60
C GLN A 22 -16.41 -13.96 49.51
N THR A 23 -16.78 -15.21 49.74
CA THR A 23 -16.26 -16.42 49.15
C THR A 23 -17.00 -16.80 47.88
N ILE A 24 -16.22 -17.30 46.91
CA ILE A 24 -16.49 -18.07 45.69
C ILE A 24 -17.95 -18.49 45.41
N SER A 25 -18.44 -18.15 44.22
CA SER A 25 -19.37 -19.00 43.45
C SER A 25 -18.85 -19.17 42.02
N LYS A 26 -18.62 -20.42 41.63
CA LYS A 26 -18.30 -20.82 40.27
C LYS A 26 -19.48 -20.50 39.35
N THR A 27 -19.24 -19.69 38.32
CA THR A 27 -20.02 -19.74 37.08
C THR A 27 -19.06 -19.63 35.90
N SER A 28 -18.52 -20.77 35.48
CA SER A 28 -18.08 -20.95 34.11
C SER A 28 -19.33 -21.20 33.26
N SER A 29 -19.64 -20.31 32.31
CA SER A 29 -20.34 -20.69 31.10
C SER A 29 -20.37 -19.56 30.07
N THR A 30 -19.44 -19.64 29.12
CA THR A 30 -19.77 -19.66 27.69
C THR A 30 -20.54 -18.48 27.10
N VAL A 31 -19.94 -17.30 27.00
CA VAL A 31 -20.26 -16.34 25.90
C VAL A 31 -19.01 -15.56 25.48
N SER A 32 -18.05 -16.24 24.85
CA SER A 32 -17.05 -15.56 24.00
C SER A 32 -16.60 -16.46 22.85
N ASP A 33 -16.58 -17.78 23.07
CA ASP A 33 -16.15 -18.72 22.03
C ASP A 33 -17.18 -18.98 20.92
N LYS A 34 -18.45 -18.59 21.12
CA LYS A 34 -19.51 -18.85 20.12
C LYS A 34 -19.66 -17.76 19.05
N VAL A 35 -19.09 -16.57 19.27
CA VAL A 35 -19.10 -15.48 18.26
C VAL A 35 -17.85 -15.54 17.36
N MET A 36 -16.70 -15.97 17.91
CA MET A 36 -15.51 -16.27 17.12
C MET A 36 -15.63 -17.53 16.24
N GLY A 37 -16.61 -18.40 16.52
CA GLY A 37 -16.85 -19.64 15.75
C GLY A 37 -17.69 -19.46 14.49
N MET A 38 -18.34 -18.31 14.29
CA MET A 38 -19.20 -18.03 13.12
C MET A 38 -18.51 -17.12 12.08
N LEU A 39 -17.42 -16.45 12.47
CA LEU A 39 -16.48 -15.81 11.55
C LEU A 39 -15.31 -16.76 11.39
N GLY A 40 -15.38 -17.61 10.36
CA GLY A 40 -14.28 -18.51 10.01
C GLY A 40 -12.96 -17.74 10.03
N LYS A 41 -11.89 -18.39 10.51
CA LYS A 41 -10.52 -17.84 10.49
C LYS A 41 -10.13 -17.52 9.05
N GLU A 42 -10.52 -16.34 8.59
CA GLU A 42 -10.28 -15.86 7.25
C GLU A 42 -8.81 -15.45 7.22
N LYS A 43 -8.01 -16.39 6.72
CA LYS A 43 -6.57 -16.19 6.53
C LYS A 43 -6.38 -14.93 5.69
N ALA A 44 -5.41 -14.09 6.09
CA ALA A 44 -5.05 -12.93 5.30
C ALA A 44 -4.78 -13.36 3.85
N PRO A 45 -5.23 -12.59 2.83
CA PRO A 45 -5.01 -12.95 1.44
C PRO A 45 -3.51 -13.09 1.18
N GLU A 46 -3.10 -14.29 0.77
CA GLU A 46 -1.71 -14.61 0.45
C GLU A 46 -1.44 -14.39 -1.04
N ILE A 47 -0.28 -13.81 -1.34
CA ILE A 47 0.18 -13.68 -2.72
C ILE A 47 0.59 -15.07 -3.21
N ASP A 48 -0.05 -15.52 -4.29
CA ASP A 48 0.29 -16.81 -4.87
C ASP A 48 1.71 -16.79 -5.46
N LYS A 49 2.23 -17.99 -5.80
CA LYS A 49 3.57 -18.11 -6.43
C LYS A 49 3.69 -17.36 -7.78
N LYS A 50 2.57 -16.95 -8.37
CA LYS A 50 2.48 -16.19 -9.62
C LYS A 50 2.37 -14.69 -9.40
N GLY A 51 2.36 -14.21 -8.15
CA GLY A 51 2.24 -12.78 -7.84
C GLY A 51 0.82 -12.23 -7.97
N THR A 52 -0.19 -13.09 -8.02
CA THR A 52 -1.61 -12.70 -8.07
C THR A 52 -2.24 -12.82 -6.68
N VAL A 53 -3.13 -11.88 -6.36
CA VAL A 53 -3.91 -11.88 -5.13
C VAL A 53 -5.37 -11.59 -5.47
N ASP A 54 -6.23 -12.52 -5.10
CA ASP A 54 -7.68 -12.30 -5.05
C ASP A 54 -8.05 -11.82 -3.64
N ILE A 55 -8.63 -10.63 -3.57
CA ILE A 55 -9.05 -9.99 -2.33
C ILE A 55 -10.58 -9.81 -2.28
N SER A 56 -11.33 -10.52 -3.13
CA SER A 56 -12.79 -10.49 -3.28
C SER A 56 -13.58 -10.78 -2.00
N LYS A 57 -12.98 -11.42 -0.99
CA LYS A 57 -13.61 -11.67 0.31
C LYS A 57 -12.96 -10.91 1.46
N SER A 58 -11.93 -10.11 1.16
CA SER A 58 -11.09 -9.53 2.19
C SER A 58 -11.64 -8.22 2.74
N THR A 59 -11.33 -7.95 4.01
CA THR A 59 -11.65 -6.65 4.64
C THR A 59 -10.68 -5.56 4.18
N GLN A 60 -11.07 -4.30 4.35
CA GLN A 60 -10.20 -3.14 4.08
C GLN A 60 -8.85 -3.26 4.83
N GLN A 61 -8.88 -3.75 6.07
CA GLN A 61 -7.70 -3.98 6.89
C GLN A 61 -6.78 -5.08 6.32
N GLN A 62 -7.35 -6.11 5.69
CA GLN A 62 -6.57 -7.16 5.01
C GLN A 62 -5.92 -6.64 3.72
N LEU A 63 -6.59 -5.76 2.97
CA LEU A 63 -6.00 -5.06 1.83
C LEU A 63 -4.84 -4.15 2.27
N GLU A 64 -5.01 -3.38 3.34
CA GLU A 64 -3.93 -2.54 3.89
C GLU A 64 -2.74 -3.38 4.36
N THR A 65 -3.01 -4.51 5.01
CA THR A 65 -1.98 -5.47 5.42
C THR A 65 -1.24 -6.04 4.21
N LEU A 66 -1.96 -6.38 3.14
CA LEU A 66 -1.38 -6.86 1.89
C LEU A 66 -0.48 -5.81 1.24
N LEU A 67 -0.96 -4.57 1.11
CA LEU A 67 -0.20 -3.47 0.50
C LEU A 67 1.05 -3.13 1.33
N THR A 68 0.95 -3.20 2.66
CA THR A 68 2.06 -3.01 3.59
C THR A 68 3.13 -4.09 3.41
N ASN A 69 2.71 -5.35 3.32
CA ASN A 69 3.59 -6.51 3.23
C ASN A 69 3.88 -6.96 1.78
N MET A 70 3.55 -6.12 0.80
CA MET A 70 3.75 -6.44 -0.60
C MET A 70 5.23 -6.74 -0.87
N PRO A 71 5.55 -7.86 -1.54
CA PRO A 71 6.91 -8.25 -1.86
C PRO A 71 7.56 -7.15 -2.70
N LYS A 72 8.82 -6.88 -2.35
CA LYS A 72 9.61 -5.85 -3.03
C LYS A 72 10.10 -6.38 -4.37
N ASN A 73 10.41 -5.45 -5.27
CA ASN A 73 11.14 -5.67 -6.52
C ASN A 73 10.42 -6.62 -7.50
N GLN A 74 9.10 -6.73 -7.42
CA GLN A 74 8.30 -7.52 -8.35
C GLN A 74 6.91 -6.94 -8.51
N TRP A 75 6.26 -7.28 -9.63
CA TRP A 75 4.85 -6.99 -9.84
C TRP A 75 3.95 -7.86 -8.99
N VAL A 76 2.91 -7.24 -8.44
CA VAL A 76 1.79 -7.89 -7.78
C VAL A 76 0.51 -7.39 -8.44
N TYR A 77 -0.31 -8.33 -8.90
CA TYR A 77 -1.62 -8.07 -9.47
C TYR A 77 -2.68 -8.36 -8.41
N ILE A 78 -3.49 -7.36 -8.08
CA ILE A 78 -4.46 -7.40 -6.99
C ILE A 78 -5.85 -7.22 -7.61
N GLU A 79 -6.72 -8.21 -7.44
CA GLU A 79 -8.13 -8.18 -7.87
C GLU A 79 -9.05 -8.07 -6.66
N ASN A 80 -9.96 -7.11 -6.70
CA ASN A 80 -11.04 -6.96 -5.74
C ASN A 80 -12.37 -7.05 -6.48
N ASP A 81 -12.93 -8.26 -6.56
CA ASP A 81 -14.19 -8.48 -7.27
C ASP A 81 -15.37 -7.77 -6.61
N GLN A 82 -15.37 -7.60 -5.28
CA GLN A 82 -16.42 -6.85 -4.57
C GLN A 82 -16.48 -5.40 -5.02
N GLN A 83 -15.33 -4.77 -5.23
CA GLN A 83 -15.23 -3.39 -5.71
C GLN A 83 -15.12 -3.30 -7.24
N GLY A 84 -15.04 -4.43 -7.95
CA GLY A 84 -14.77 -4.51 -9.38
C GLY A 84 -13.43 -3.87 -9.77
N THR A 85 -12.46 -3.81 -8.85
CA THR A 85 -11.16 -3.16 -9.09
C THR A 85 -10.06 -4.18 -9.33
N SER A 86 -9.10 -3.80 -10.16
CA SER A 86 -7.90 -4.60 -10.43
C SER A 86 -6.73 -3.65 -10.59
N THR A 87 -5.64 -3.91 -9.89
CA THR A 87 -4.48 -3.01 -9.88
C THR A 87 -3.18 -3.80 -10.02
N LEU A 88 -2.17 -3.17 -10.61
CA LEU A 88 -0.85 -3.74 -10.79
C LEU A 88 0.17 -2.83 -10.12
N LYS A 89 0.86 -3.34 -9.10
CA LYS A 89 1.76 -2.56 -8.23
C LYS A 89 3.12 -3.22 -8.12
N ASN A 90 4.17 -2.42 -7.95
CA ASN A 90 5.55 -2.86 -7.71
C ASN A 90 6.17 -2.02 -6.60
N LYS A 91 6.53 -2.65 -5.48
CA LYS A 91 7.19 -1.98 -4.35
C LYS A 91 8.69 -2.03 -4.54
N SER A 92 9.35 -0.89 -4.57
CA SER A 92 10.82 -0.82 -4.62
C SER A 92 11.48 -1.27 -3.31
N ALA A 93 12.80 -1.46 -3.36
CA ALA A 93 13.65 -1.64 -2.17
C ALA A 93 13.43 -0.51 -1.14
N ASP A 94 13.28 0.72 -1.63
CA ASP A 94 13.15 1.96 -0.84
C ASP A 94 11.69 2.27 -0.43
N ASN A 95 10.79 1.29 -0.52
CA ASN A 95 9.38 1.37 -0.14
C ASN A 95 8.50 2.35 -0.96
N PHE A 96 9.00 2.91 -2.06
CA PHE A 96 8.11 3.52 -3.06
C PHE A 96 7.31 2.44 -3.79
N THR A 97 6.06 2.74 -4.14
CA THR A 97 5.21 1.84 -4.92
C THR A 97 4.90 2.46 -6.27
N LEU A 98 5.30 1.79 -7.34
CA LEU A 98 4.88 2.11 -8.71
C LEU A 98 3.58 1.38 -9.03
N SER A 99 2.57 2.12 -9.46
CA SER A 99 1.34 1.59 -10.03
C SER A 99 1.37 1.82 -11.54
N LEU A 100 1.23 0.76 -12.34
CA LEU A 100 1.14 0.88 -13.80
C LEU A 100 -0.24 0.45 -14.28
N LYS A 101 -0.89 1.34 -15.05
CA LYS A 101 -2.15 1.05 -15.71
C LYS A 101 -1.96 1.04 -17.23
N LEU A 102 -1.36 -0.06 -17.74
CA LEU A 102 -0.99 -0.21 -19.17
C LEU A 102 -2.15 -0.71 -20.04
N ASN A 103 -2.93 -1.67 -19.52
CA ASN A 103 -4.06 -2.29 -20.23
C ASN A 103 -5.34 -1.95 -19.49
N CYS A 104 -6.09 -0.95 -19.94
CA CYS A 104 -7.34 -0.60 -19.30
C CYS A 104 -8.44 -1.61 -19.66
N LYS A 105 -9.16 -2.13 -18.66
CA LYS A 105 -10.33 -2.99 -18.86
C LYS A 105 -11.40 -2.30 -19.73
N ILE A 106 -11.54 -0.98 -19.62
CA ILE A 106 -12.41 -0.15 -20.47
C ILE A 106 -11.52 0.60 -21.47
N SER A 107 -11.75 0.38 -22.77
CA SER A 107 -10.90 0.89 -23.86
C SER A 107 -10.87 2.42 -23.98
N THR A 108 -11.90 3.11 -23.51
CA THR A 108 -11.98 4.58 -23.51
C THR A 108 -11.19 5.21 -22.37
N GLN A 109 -10.72 4.42 -21.39
CA GLN A 109 -9.91 4.93 -20.29
C GLN A 109 -8.46 5.09 -20.72
N ARG A 110 -7.85 6.19 -20.28
CA ARG A 110 -6.47 6.51 -20.60
C ARG A 110 -5.51 5.72 -19.71
N PRO A 111 -4.48 5.08 -20.29
CA PRO A 111 -3.37 4.53 -19.52
C PRO A 111 -2.69 5.57 -18.65
N THR A 112 -2.17 5.14 -17.50
CA THR A 112 -1.50 6.05 -16.55
C THR A 112 -0.51 5.30 -15.68
N PHE A 113 0.24 6.04 -14.88
CA PHE A 113 1.02 5.53 -13.76
C PHE A 113 0.93 6.48 -12.57
N SER A 114 1.25 5.93 -11.40
CA SER A 114 1.52 6.74 -10.21
C SER A 114 2.64 6.16 -9.36
N ILE A 115 3.29 7.01 -8.58
CA ILE A 115 4.23 6.59 -7.53
C ILE A 115 3.68 7.05 -6.19
N SER A 116 3.61 6.13 -5.24
CA SER A 116 3.32 6.42 -3.84
C SER A 116 4.55 6.25 -2.96
N ASN A 117 4.62 7.01 -1.86
CA ASN A 117 5.61 6.82 -0.80
C ASN A 117 5.28 5.61 0.10
N ALA A 118 6.08 5.40 1.15
CA ALA A 118 5.92 4.28 2.08
C ALA A 118 4.59 4.31 2.84
N ASP A 119 4.04 5.51 3.07
CA ASP A 119 2.75 5.74 3.74
C ASP A 119 1.55 5.59 2.78
N GLY A 120 1.80 5.24 1.53
CA GLY A 120 0.78 5.10 0.49
C GLY A 120 0.31 6.42 -0.13
N GLN A 121 0.86 7.56 0.29
CA GLN A 121 0.53 8.86 -0.30
C GLN A 121 1.07 8.94 -1.72
N GLU A 122 0.22 9.33 -2.66
CA GLU A 122 0.59 9.51 -4.07
C GLU A 122 1.40 10.80 -4.24
N ILE A 123 2.62 10.67 -4.75
CA ILE A 123 3.59 11.76 -4.87
C ILE A 123 3.97 12.11 -6.32
N LEU A 124 3.57 11.27 -7.28
CA LEU A 124 3.78 11.52 -8.70
C LEU A 124 2.70 10.83 -9.52
N LYS A 125 2.16 11.54 -10.53
CA LYS A 125 1.20 10.99 -11.51
C LYS A 125 1.68 11.25 -12.93
N ALA A 126 1.26 10.40 -13.86
CA ALA A 126 1.62 10.51 -15.27
C ALA A 126 1.17 11.82 -15.94
N HIS A 127 0.03 12.37 -15.51
CA HIS A 127 -0.67 13.50 -16.16
C HIS A 127 -0.75 14.74 -15.27
N ASP A 128 0.11 14.86 -14.26
CA ASP A 128 0.16 16.04 -13.40
C ASP A 128 0.95 17.15 -14.10
N THR A 129 0.30 18.30 -14.32
CA THR A 129 0.91 19.46 -15.00
C THR A 129 1.85 20.25 -14.09
N ASN A 130 1.84 19.99 -12.78
CA ASN A 130 2.59 20.77 -11.79
C ASN A 130 3.92 20.13 -11.37
N VAL A 131 4.18 18.88 -11.76
CA VAL A 131 5.34 18.09 -11.28
C VAL A 131 6.59 18.22 -12.16
N GLY A 132 6.57 19.08 -13.17
CA GLY A 132 7.69 19.25 -14.10
C GLY A 132 7.91 18.02 -15.00
N GLN A 133 9.10 17.93 -15.61
CA GLN A 133 9.39 16.87 -16.58
C GLN A 133 9.46 15.49 -15.91
N ILE A 134 8.80 14.51 -16.51
CA ILE A 134 8.87 13.09 -16.15
C ILE A 134 9.65 12.35 -17.23
N GLN A 135 10.62 11.54 -16.83
CA GLN A 135 11.35 10.65 -17.73
C GLN A 135 11.30 9.21 -17.20
N ILE A 136 10.83 8.28 -18.02
CA ILE A 136 10.85 6.85 -17.71
C ILE A 136 12.00 6.21 -18.48
N LEU A 137 12.87 5.51 -17.78
CA LEU A 137 13.98 4.78 -18.35
C LEU A 137 13.77 3.29 -18.14
N LEU A 138 13.93 2.50 -19.20
CA LEU A 138 13.90 1.05 -19.18
C LEU A 138 15.29 0.54 -19.52
N ASP A 139 15.94 -0.17 -18.59
CA ASP A 139 17.35 -0.59 -18.74
C ASP A 139 18.28 0.55 -19.22
N ASN A 140 18.06 1.74 -18.64
CA ASN A 140 18.73 3.01 -18.97
C ASN A 140 18.40 3.64 -20.34
N LYS A 141 17.55 3.03 -21.16
CA LYS A 141 17.00 3.67 -22.36
C LYS A 141 15.88 4.63 -21.98
N ASN A 142 15.97 5.89 -22.37
CA ASN A 142 14.98 6.92 -22.05
C ASN A 142 13.77 6.88 -23.00
N PHE A 143 12.56 6.85 -22.44
CA PHE A 143 11.28 6.89 -23.15
C PHE A 143 10.51 8.20 -22.94
N GLY A 144 11.07 9.17 -22.21
CA GLY A 144 10.34 10.37 -21.78
C GLY A 144 9.13 10.01 -20.93
N ASN A 145 8.02 10.73 -21.08
CA ASN A 145 6.73 10.34 -20.52
C ASN A 145 5.88 9.61 -21.59
N PRO A 146 5.85 8.27 -21.61
CA PRO A 146 5.13 7.51 -22.63
C PRO A 146 3.61 7.59 -22.48
N PHE A 147 3.10 8.17 -21.39
CA PHE A 147 1.67 8.29 -21.11
C PHE A 147 1.07 9.59 -21.69
N GLU A 148 1.87 10.51 -22.21
CA GLU A 148 1.39 11.72 -22.88
C GLU A 148 0.52 11.40 -24.11
N THR A 149 -0.65 12.05 -24.21
CA THR A 149 -1.70 11.76 -25.20
C THR A 149 -1.29 12.02 -26.64
N ALA A 150 -0.33 12.91 -26.86
CA ALA A 150 0.12 13.29 -28.20
C ALA A 150 0.83 12.15 -28.97
N HIS A 151 1.18 11.05 -28.30
CA HIS A 151 2.13 10.08 -28.86
C HIS A 151 1.76 8.60 -28.61
N GLN A 152 0.61 8.16 -29.13
CA GLN A 152 0.16 6.76 -29.00
C GLN A 152 1.21 5.72 -29.43
N GLN A 153 2.00 5.98 -30.48
CA GLN A 153 3.07 5.08 -30.92
C GLN A 153 4.18 4.94 -29.88
N LYS A 154 4.53 6.02 -29.17
CA LYS A 154 5.50 5.98 -28.07
C LYS A 154 4.98 5.10 -26.94
N PHE A 155 3.69 5.22 -26.61
CA PHE A 155 3.06 4.37 -25.61
C PHE A 155 3.11 2.88 -25.98
N GLN A 156 2.76 2.50 -27.22
CA GLN A 156 2.82 1.10 -27.65
C GLN A 156 4.25 0.54 -27.66
N SER A 157 5.22 1.36 -28.08
CA SER A 157 6.64 0.99 -28.04
C SER A 157 7.12 0.79 -26.61
N PHE A 158 6.74 1.69 -25.69
CA PHE A 158 7.02 1.57 -24.27
C PHE A 158 6.41 0.31 -23.66
N LYS A 159 5.14 0.02 -23.97
CA LYS A 159 4.42 -1.16 -23.47
C LYS A 159 5.12 -2.47 -23.85
N THR A 160 5.67 -2.55 -25.05
CA THR A 160 6.47 -3.70 -25.49
C THR A 160 7.80 -3.77 -24.75
N ALA A 161 8.49 -2.63 -24.63
CA ALA A 161 9.79 -2.57 -23.98
C ALA A 161 9.73 -2.86 -22.47
N VAL A 162 8.72 -2.35 -21.76
CA VAL A 162 8.59 -2.53 -20.31
C VAL A 162 8.33 -3.99 -19.92
N ALA A 163 7.71 -4.78 -20.79
CA ALA A 163 7.52 -6.21 -20.56
C ALA A 163 8.83 -7.03 -20.64
N GLN A 164 9.87 -6.48 -21.28
CA GLN A 164 11.16 -7.14 -21.49
C GLN A 164 12.28 -6.56 -20.62
N ALA A 165 12.09 -5.34 -20.10
CA ALA A 165 13.08 -4.65 -19.31
C ALA A 165 13.39 -5.40 -18.00
N LYS A 166 14.60 -5.25 -17.47
CA LYS A 166 14.95 -5.76 -16.14
C LYS A 166 14.73 -4.71 -15.05
N VAL A 167 14.96 -3.44 -15.38
CA VAL A 167 14.88 -2.32 -14.46
C VAL A 167 14.04 -1.21 -15.05
N ILE A 168 13.12 -0.69 -14.25
CA ILE A 168 12.34 0.50 -14.54
C ILE A 168 12.85 1.62 -13.63
N LYS A 169 13.17 2.77 -14.22
CA LYS A 169 13.48 3.99 -13.48
C LYS A 169 12.54 5.10 -13.87
N VAL A 170 12.08 5.87 -12.90
CA VAL A 170 11.32 7.09 -13.13
C VAL A 170 12.13 8.24 -12.55
N PHE A 171 12.50 9.19 -13.40
CA PHE A 171 13.20 10.40 -13.00
C PHE A 171 12.24 11.59 -13.03
N ASN A 172 12.18 12.31 -11.91
CA ASN A 172 11.40 13.53 -11.77
C ASN A 172 12.02 14.41 -10.69
N SER A 173 12.12 15.72 -10.93
CA SER A 173 12.58 16.72 -9.94
C SER A 173 13.86 16.32 -9.19
N SER A 174 14.91 15.93 -9.93
CA SER A 174 16.20 15.47 -9.41
C SER A 174 16.17 14.19 -8.56
N LYS A 175 15.02 13.49 -8.53
CA LYS A 175 14.85 12.22 -7.84
C LYS A 175 14.69 11.07 -8.83
N LEU A 176 15.40 9.98 -8.57
CA LEU A 176 15.37 8.77 -9.38
C LEU A 176 14.73 7.63 -8.58
N TYR A 177 13.52 7.24 -8.96
CA TYR A 177 12.83 6.07 -8.41
C TYR A 177 13.22 4.83 -9.20
N THR A 178 13.65 3.76 -8.53
CA THR A 178 14.13 2.52 -9.20
C THR A 178 13.30 1.32 -8.77
N PHE A 179 12.84 0.54 -9.75
CA PHE A 179 12.04 -0.66 -9.57
C PHE A 179 12.65 -1.81 -10.37
N GLN A 180 12.83 -2.96 -9.72
CA GLN A 180 13.15 -4.19 -10.43
C GLN A 180 11.89 -4.75 -11.07
N ASN A 181 12.00 -5.28 -12.28
CA ASN A 181 10.87 -5.69 -13.10
C ASN A 181 10.58 -7.20 -13.01
N ASN A 182 10.73 -7.81 -11.83
CA ASN A 182 10.40 -9.24 -11.69
C ASN A 182 8.89 -9.45 -11.83
N LYS A 183 8.49 -10.64 -12.29
CA LYS A 183 7.09 -10.98 -12.63
C LYS A 183 6.50 -10.10 -13.76
N ALA A 184 7.34 -9.68 -14.71
CA ALA A 184 6.94 -8.82 -15.83
C ALA A 184 5.79 -9.39 -16.69
N GLU A 185 5.57 -10.71 -16.67
CA GLU A 185 4.42 -11.35 -17.33
C GLU A 185 3.07 -10.78 -16.87
N LEU A 186 2.99 -10.25 -15.64
CA LEU A 186 1.78 -9.62 -15.10
C LEU A 186 1.46 -8.27 -15.75
N LEU A 187 2.42 -7.62 -16.41
CA LEU A 187 2.20 -6.36 -17.15
C LEU A 187 1.24 -6.52 -18.35
N SER A 188 0.96 -7.75 -18.77
CA SER A 188 -0.05 -8.07 -19.80
C SER A 188 -1.49 -8.05 -19.27
N LYS A 189 -1.69 -8.10 -17.96
CA LYS A 189 -3.03 -8.14 -17.33
C LYS A 189 -3.78 -6.83 -17.55
N ALA A 190 -5.09 -6.95 -17.75
CA ALA A 190 -6.00 -5.82 -17.78
C ALA A 190 -6.28 -5.32 -16.35
N VAL A 191 -6.22 -4.00 -16.15
CA VAL A 191 -6.45 -3.34 -14.87
C VAL A 191 -7.60 -2.32 -14.96
N SER A 192 -8.11 -1.92 -13.80
CA SER A 192 -9.08 -0.85 -13.69
C SER A 192 -8.35 0.49 -13.78
N CYS A 193 -8.56 1.26 -14.86
CA CYS A 193 -7.84 2.52 -15.09
C CYS A 193 -8.52 3.75 -14.48
N ARG A 194 -9.77 3.64 -14.03
CA ARG A 194 -10.41 4.68 -13.21
C ARG A 194 -9.52 5.01 -12.01
N ASP A 195 -9.39 6.29 -11.75
CA ASP A 195 -9.11 6.75 -10.40
C ASP A 195 -10.44 6.59 -9.65
N SER A 196 -10.41 6.08 -8.43
CA SER A 196 -11.61 5.98 -7.59
C SER A 196 -12.37 7.31 -7.64
N LEU A 197 -13.69 7.22 -7.89
CA LEU A 197 -14.61 8.37 -7.90
C LEU A 197 -14.46 9.21 -6.64
#